data_AF-A0A1A8HW17-F1
#
_entry.id   AF-A0A1A8HW17-F1
#
_cell.length_a   1.000
_cell.length_b   1.000
_cell.length_c   1.000
_cell.angle_alpha   90.00
_cell.angle_beta   90.00
_cell.angle_gamma   90.00
#
_symmetry.space_group_name_H-M   'P 1'
#
loop_
_entity.id
_entity.type
_entity.pdbx_description
1 polymer ?
#
loop_
_entity_poly.entity_id
_entity_poly.type
_entity_poly.pdbx_seq_one_letter_code
_entity_poly.pdbx_strand_id
1 'polypeptide(L)'
;ARASMSSIYGMTEKYWNDTQVEDITPPQPTFRPLRPPGPQLSSTSYRPLQLFQLYFTNSVLLTIFQNTNEFAAKHMSTTDVPWTYLSVPEMLSFMALVIFMGFVRCSSIADYWKRAKLYGLPFA
;
A
#
# COMPACT_ATOMS: atom_id res chain seq x y z
N ALA A 1 75.49 -5.30 -34.75
CA ALA A 1 74.77 -5.93 -33.63
C ALA A 1 74.21 -4.85 -32.70
N ARG A 2 72.88 -4.71 -32.63
CA ARG A 2 72.20 -4.27 -31.40
C ARG A 2 70.71 -4.60 -31.49
N ALA A 3 70.21 -5.08 -30.37
CA ALA A 3 69.04 -5.92 -30.22
C ALA A 3 67.70 -5.19 -30.32
N SER A 4 66.70 -5.95 -30.72
CA SER A 4 65.27 -5.75 -30.47
C SER A 4 65.00 -5.53 -28.97
N MET A 5 64.04 -4.67 -28.64
CA MET A 5 63.42 -4.64 -27.33
C MET A 5 61.91 -4.48 -27.48
N SER A 6 61.24 -5.63 -27.47
CA SER A 6 59.79 -5.77 -27.41
C SER A 6 59.24 -5.40 -26.03
N SER A 7 58.05 -4.77 -26.06
CA SER A 7 56.99 -4.85 -25.05
C SER A 7 57.24 -4.21 -23.68
N ILE A 8 56.71 -3.00 -23.50
CA ILE A 8 56.02 -2.64 -22.25
C ILE A 8 54.55 -2.45 -22.58
N TYR A 9 53.80 -3.53 -22.33
CA TYR A 9 52.37 -3.62 -22.40
C TYR A 9 51.75 -2.69 -21.34
N GLY A 10 50.94 -1.73 -21.79
CA GLY A 10 49.69 -1.32 -21.17
C GLY A 10 49.72 -0.83 -19.72
N MET A 11 50.18 0.40 -19.50
CA MET A 11 49.68 1.25 -18.42
C MET A 11 49.27 2.59 -19.03
N THR A 12 48.13 2.63 -19.71
CA THR A 12 47.53 3.90 -20.13
C THR A 12 46.98 4.60 -18.90
N GLU A 13 47.68 5.64 -18.45
CA GLU A 13 47.16 6.60 -17.48
C GLU A 13 45.79 7.10 -17.97
N LYS A 14 44.78 6.99 -17.12
CA LYS A 14 43.43 7.45 -17.42
C LYS A 14 43.40 8.97 -17.27
N TYR A 15 43.57 9.69 -18.38
CA TYR A 15 43.32 11.13 -18.43
C TYR A 15 41.85 11.42 -18.69
N TRP A 16 41.38 12.56 -18.18
CA TRP A 16 40.05 13.07 -18.52
C TRP A 16 40.05 13.50 -19.99
N ASN A 17 39.11 12.97 -20.77
CA ASN A 17 38.93 13.36 -22.15
C ASN A 17 38.17 14.69 -22.25
N ASP A 18 38.43 15.45 -23.30
CA ASP A 18 37.70 16.68 -23.62
C ASP A 18 36.41 16.38 -24.41
N THR A 19 35.66 17.42 -24.76
CA THR A 19 34.37 17.30 -25.45
C THR A 19 34.47 16.84 -26.91
N GLN A 20 35.68 16.64 -27.44
CA GLN A 20 35.89 16.14 -28.81
C GLN A 20 35.91 14.61 -28.88
N VAL A 21 36.00 13.95 -27.73
CA VAL A 21 35.94 12.48 -27.61
C VAL A 21 34.51 12.07 -27.29
N GLU A 22 33.92 11.22 -28.12
CA GLU A 22 32.57 10.69 -27.86
C GLU A 22 32.54 9.88 -26.55
N ASP A 23 31.47 10.10 -25.77
CA ASP A 23 31.25 9.36 -24.54
C ASP A 23 31.03 7.87 -24.82
N ILE A 24 31.84 7.04 -24.18
CA ILE A 24 31.65 5.59 -24.20
C ILE A 24 30.66 5.24 -23.10
N THR A 25 29.44 4.85 -23.48
CA THR A 25 28.47 4.35 -22.50
C THR A 25 28.98 3.03 -21.91
N PRO A 26 29.22 2.94 -20.58
CA PRO A 26 29.64 1.70 -19.98
C PRO A 26 28.56 0.63 -20.14
N PRO A 27 28.94 -0.66 -20.24
CA PRO A 27 27.98 -1.75 -20.23
C PRO A 27 27.07 -1.64 -19.02
N GLN A 28 25.76 -1.54 -19.26
CA GLN A 28 24.80 -1.44 -18.17
C GLN A 28 24.72 -2.77 -17.43
N PRO A 29 24.78 -2.79 -16.10
CA PRO A 29 24.62 -4.02 -15.34
C PRO A 29 23.23 -4.62 -15.61
N THR A 30 23.16 -5.93 -15.82
CA THR A 30 21.87 -6.60 -15.98
C THR A 30 21.13 -6.62 -14.64
N PHE A 31 19.96 -6.00 -14.58
CA PHE A 31 19.09 -6.07 -13.40
C PHE A 31 18.59 -7.51 -13.22
N ARG A 32 19.09 -8.20 -12.19
CA ARG A 32 18.71 -9.59 -11.83
C ARG A 32 18.27 -9.65 -10.36
N PRO A 33 17.09 -9.13 -10.03
CA PRO A 33 16.59 -9.17 -8.66
C PRO A 33 16.42 -10.61 -8.21
N LEU A 34 16.87 -10.92 -6.99
CA LEU A 34 16.75 -12.26 -6.41
C LEU A 34 15.29 -12.63 -6.11
N ARG A 35 14.42 -11.62 -5.95
CA ARG A 35 13.01 -11.80 -5.58
C ARG A 35 12.11 -11.46 -6.76
N PRO A 36 10.97 -12.16 -6.90
CA PRO A 36 9.96 -11.77 -7.87
C PRO A 36 9.41 -10.38 -7.52
N PRO A 37 8.94 -9.62 -8.52
CA PRO A 37 8.31 -8.33 -8.27
C PRO A 37 7.06 -8.49 -7.39
N GLY A 38 6.81 -7.49 -6.54
CA GLY A 38 5.60 -7.39 -5.71
C GLY A 38 5.82 -7.57 -4.21
N PRO A 39 4.77 -7.37 -3.39
CA PRO A 39 4.81 -7.54 -1.95
C PRO A 39 5.23 -8.96 -1.57
N GLN A 40 6.21 -9.07 -0.67
CA GLN A 40 6.70 -10.35 -0.19
C GLN A 40 6.04 -10.65 1.16
N LEU A 41 5.09 -11.59 1.17
CA LEU A 41 4.52 -12.14 2.40
C LEU A 41 5.27 -13.43 2.75
N SER A 42 5.35 -13.77 4.05
CA SER A 42 5.92 -15.07 4.43
C SER A 42 4.97 -16.19 3.98
N SER A 43 5.48 -17.41 3.84
CA SER A 43 4.71 -18.59 3.41
C SER A 43 3.69 -19.11 4.45
N THR A 44 3.22 -18.22 5.33
CA THR A 44 2.25 -18.54 6.38
C THR A 44 0.82 -18.40 5.85
N SER A 45 -0.11 -19.21 6.34
CA SER A 45 -1.53 -18.98 6.07
C SER A 45 -2.04 -17.76 6.82
N TYR A 46 -2.59 -16.77 6.11
CA TYR A 46 -3.12 -15.54 6.70
C TYR A 46 -4.65 -15.52 6.71
N ARG A 47 -5.24 -14.95 7.75
CA ARG A 47 -6.65 -14.58 7.76
C ARG A 47 -6.84 -13.29 6.94
N PRO A 48 -7.98 -13.10 6.24
CA PRO A 48 -8.25 -11.87 5.49
C PRO A 48 -8.08 -10.58 6.32
N LEU A 49 -8.49 -10.61 7.60
CA LEU A 49 -8.30 -9.48 8.51
C LEU A 49 -6.83 -9.10 8.71
N GLN A 50 -5.93 -10.09 8.79
CA GLN A 50 -4.50 -9.84 8.98
C GLN A 50 -3.89 -9.15 7.75
N LEU A 51 -4.34 -9.53 6.55
CA LEU A 51 -3.92 -8.88 5.31
C LEU A 51 -4.46 -7.46 5.20
N PHE A 52 -5.72 -7.23 5.60
CA PHE A 52 -6.31 -5.90 5.66
C PHE A 52 -5.53 -4.97 6.61
N GLN A 53 -5.12 -5.49 7.76
CA GLN A 53 -4.34 -4.74 8.76
C GLN A 53 -2.92 -4.39 8.34
N LEU A 54 -2.42 -4.93 7.22
CA LEU A 54 -1.16 -4.46 6.62
C LEU A 54 -1.29 -3.03 6.08
N TYR A 55 -2.49 -2.66 5.63
CA TYR A 55 -2.79 -1.32 5.09
C TYR A 55 -3.46 -0.42 6.14
N PHE A 56 -4.37 -1.00 6.92
CA PHE A 56 -5.04 -0.33 8.03
C PHE A 56 -4.46 -0.82 9.36
N THR A 57 -3.27 -0.32 9.68
CA THR A 57 -2.60 -0.67 10.93
C THR A 57 -3.40 -0.18 12.14
N ASN A 58 -3.11 -0.75 13.32
CA ASN A 58 -3.75 -0.31 14.57
C ASN A 58 -3.59 1.18 14.83
N SER A 59 -2.44 1.78 14.49
CA SER A 59 -2.24 3.22 14.67
C SER A 59 -3.16 4.03 13.76
N VAL A 60 -3.26 3.68 12.48
CA VAL A 60 -4.17 4.34 11.53
C VAL A 60 -5.62 4.22 12.01
N LEU A 61 -6.02 3.01 12.41
CA LEU A 61 -7.37 2.76 12.93
C LEU A 61 -7.67 3.59 14.17
N LEU A 62 -6.74 3.65 15.12
CA LEU A 62 -6.88 4.47 16.33
C LEU A 62 -6.98 5.96 15.99
N THR A 63 -6.20 6.45 15.04
CA THR A 63 -6.26 7.86 14.62
C THR A 63 -7.62 8.20 13.99
N ILE A 64 -8.14 7.37 13.07
CA ILE A 64 -9.46 7.59 12.47
C ILE A 64 -10.56 7.58 13.55
N PHE A 65 -10.47 6.59 14.44
CA PHE A 65 -11.36 6.40 15.55
C PHE A 65 -11.40 7.61 16.50
N GLN A 66 -10.25 8.10 16.95
CA GLN A 66 -10.13 9.24 17.85
C GLN A 66 -10.69 10.52 17.22
N ASN A 67 -10.31 10.81 15.98
CA ASN A 67 -10.79 11.99 15.27
C ASN A 67 -12.31 11.96 15.08
N THR A 68 -12.89 10.79 14.79
CA THR A 68 -14.34 10.63 14.62
C THR A 68 -15.09 10.94 15.92
N ASN A 69 -14.59 10.40 17.05
CA ASN A 69 -15.19 10.67 18.35
C ASN A 69 -15.04 12.13 18.78
N GLU A 70 -13.87 12.74 18.58
CA GLU A 70 -13.67 14.15 18.89
C GLU A 70 -14.59 15.05 18.05
N PHE A 71 -14.75 14.73 16.77
CA PHE A 71 -15.67 15.45 15.91
C PHE A 71 -17.11 15.34 16.43
N ALA A 72 -17.56 14.13 16.75
CA ALA A 72 -18.91 13.91 17.22
C ALA A 72 -19.17 14.54 18.61
N ALA A 73 -18.20 14.49 19.52
CA ALA A 73 -18.30 15.16 20.82
C ALA A 73 -18.52 16.67 20.68
N LYS A 74 -17.94 17.30 19.66
CA LYS A 74 -18.08 18.74 19.39
C LYS A 74 -19.42 19.11 18.72
N HIS A 75 -19.98 18.22 17.90
CA HIS A 75 -21.09 18.59 17.00
C HIS A 75 -22.42 17.85 17.27
N MET A 76 -22.39 16.75 18.01
CA MET A 76 -23.56 15.90 18.26
C MET A 76 -23.98 15.89 19.74
N SER A 77 -23.41 16.79 20.56
CA SER A 77 -23.73 16.91 21.98
C SER A 77 -25.10 17.54 22.24
N THR A 78 -25.68 18.23 21.26
CA THR A 78 -26.98 18.91 21.32
C THR A 78 -28.11 18.17 20.58
N THR A 79 -27.85 16.97 20.09
CA THR A 79 -28.84 16.15 19.37
C THR A 79 -29.64 15.29 20.34
N ASP A 80 -30.91 15.01 20.04
CA ASP A 80 -31.78 14.13 20.83
C ASP A 80 -31.23 12.69 20.98
N VAL A 81 -30.28 12.32 20.13
CA VAL A 81 -29.54 11.06 20.21
C VAL A 81 -28.07 11.37 20.51
N PRO A 82 -27.61 11.24 21.76
CA PRO A 82 -26.25 11.56 22.13
C PRO A 82 -25.26 10.60 21.46
N TRP A 83 -24.14 11.14 21.00
CA TRP A 83 -23.08 10.33 20.42
C TRP A 83 -22.52 9.33 21.44
N THR A 84 -22.46 8.06 21.05
CA THR A 84 -21.76 7.02 21.81
C THR A 84 -20.35 6.90 21.25
N TYR A 85 -19.35 6.94 22.12
CA TYR A 85 -17.97 6.72 21.71
C TYR A 85 -17.85 5.40 20.98
N LEU A 86 -17.32 5.44 19.75
CA LEU A 86 -17.07 4.24 18.98
C LEU A 86 -16.08 3.32 19.73
N SER A 87 -16.02 2.08 19.30
CA SER A 87 -14.99 1.14 19.67
C SER A 87 -14.27 0.65 18.41
N VAL A 88 -13.07 0.08 18.58
CA VAL A 88 -12.31 -0.50 17.46
C VAL A 88 -13.12 -1.57 16.70
N PRO A 89 -13.84 -2.49 17.36
CA PRO A 89 -14.69 -3.46 16.66
C PRO A 89 -15.83 -2.82 15.85
N GLU A 90 -16.45 -1.74 16.34
CA GLU A 90 -17.53 -1.04 15.63
C GLU A 90 -16.99 -0.35 14.38
N MET A 91 -15.82 0.30 14.47
CA MET A 91 -15.14 0.90 13.32
C MET A 91 -14.78 -0.15 12.27
N LEU A 92 -14.28 -1.32 12.69
CA LEU A 92 -14.01 -2.45 11.80
C LEU A 92 -15.28 -2.99 11.15
N SER A 93 -16.39 -3.04 11.89
CA SER A 93 -17.69 -3.45 11.35
C SER A 93 -18.21 -2.47 10.30
N PHE A 94 -18.06 -1.17 10.55
CA PHE A 94 -18.38 -0.13 9.58
C PHE A 94 -17.54 -0.25 8.30
N MET A 95 -16.23 -0.45 8.41
CA MET A 95 -15.38 -0.66 7.23
C MET A 95 -15.73 -1.93 6.45
N ALA A 96 -16.05 -3.03 7.15
CA ALA A 96 -16.53 -4.26 6.51
C ALA A 96 -17.81 -4.00 5.71
N LEU A 97 -18.74 -3.22 6.25
CA LEU A 97 -19.96 -2.80 5.56
C LEU A 97 -19.65 -1.94 4.31
N VAL A 98 -18.71 -0.99 4.40
CA VAL A 98 -18.29 -0.18 3.24
C VAL A 98 -17.66 -1.04 2.15
N ILE A 99 -16.80 -1.99 2.51
CA ILE A 99 -16.21 -2.96 1.57
C ILE A 99 -17.31 -3.79 0.91
N PHE A 100 -18.28 -4.26 1.68
CA PHE A 100 -19.43 -5.02 1.19
C PHE A 100 -20.27 -4.21 0.19
N MET A 101 -20.55 -2.94 0.46
CA MET A 101 -21.23 -2.03 -0.49
C MET A 101 -20.42 -1.80 -1.78
N GLY A 102 -19.10 -1.97 -1.72
CA GLY A 102 -18.24 -1.98 -2.91
C GLY A 102 -18.42 -3.23 -3.78
N PHE A 103 -18.68 -4.37 -3.16
CA PHE A 103 -18.91 -5.65 -3.84
C PHE A 103 -20.34 -5.80 -4.36
N VAL A 104 -21.33 -5.49 -3.53
CA VAL A 104 -22.75 -5.59 -3.85
C VAL A 104 -23.26 -4.20 -4.12
N ARG A 105 -23.62 -3.88 -5.37
CA ARG A 105 -24.20 -2.57 -5.70
C ARG A 105 -25.71 -2.63 -5.70
N CYS A 106 -26.33 -1.90 -4.76
CA CYS A 106 -27.76 -1.64 -4.79
C CYS A 106 -28.08 -0.32 -5.53
N SER A 107 -29.33 -0.18 -5.98
CA SER A 107 -29.80 1.01 -6.72
C SER A 107 -29.79 2.28 -5.88
N SER A 108 -29.97 2.14 -4.56
CA SER A 108 -29.89 3.24 -3.60
C SER A 108 -29.19 2.81 -2.32
N ILE A 109 -28.69 3.78 -1.56
CA ILE A 109 -28.08 3.51 -0.24
C ILE A 109 -29.10 2.93 0.76
N ALA A 110 -30.37 3.30 0.63
CA ALA A 110 -31.44 2.81 1.50
C ALA A 110 -31.71 1.31 1.29
N ASP A 111 -31.41 0.79 0.09
CA ASP A 111 -31.66 -0.61 -0.26
C ASP A 111 -30.79 -1.58 0.54
N TYR A 112 -29.59 -1.19 0.98
CA TYR A 112 -28.74 -2.02 1.85
C TYR A 112 -29.37 -2.31 3.21
N TRP A 113 -30.35 -1.50 3.62
CA TRP A 113 -31.03 -1.60 4.91
C TRP A 113 -32.44 -2.17 4.78
N LYS A 114 -32.88 -2.51 3.57
CA LYS A 114 -34.21 -3.09 3.33
C LYS A 114 -34.24 -4.55 3.75
N ARG A 115 -35.26 -4.92 4.52
CA ARG A 115 -35.51 -6.31 4.97
C ARG A 115 -36.42 -7.11 4.03
N ALA A 116 -36.84 -6.52 2.90
CA ALA A 116 -37.67 -7.23 1.94
C ALA A 116 -36.87 -8.38 1.29
N LYS A 117 -37.54 -9.48 0.95
CA LYS A 117 -36.90 -10.72 0.44
C LYS A 117 -35.96 -10.49 -0.75
N LEU A 118 -36.25 -9.51 -1.60
CA LEU A 118 -35.41 -9.14 -2.75
C LEU A 118 -34.05 -8.54 -2.33
N TYR A 119 -33.99 -7.90 -1.16
CA TYR A 119 -32.81 -7.32 -0.53
C TYR A 119 -32.31 -8.17 0.64
N GLY A 120 -32.67 -9.45 0.69
CA GLY A 120 -32.15 -10.42 1.66
C GLY A 120 -30.69 -10.75 1.35
N LEU A 121 -29.80 -9.83 1.71
CA LEU A 121 -28.37 -9.95 1.49
C LEU A 121 -27.79 -11.03 2.42
N PRO A 122 -26.82 -11.85 1.98
CA PRO A 122 -26.35 -13.02 2.72
C PRO A 122 -25.70 -12.74 4.10
N PHE A 123 -25.62 -11.47 4.52
CA PHE A 123 -24.93 -11.01 5.72
C PHE A 123 -25.78 -10.09 6.61
N ALA A 124 -27.06 -9.85 6.25
CA ALA A 124 -27.99 -8.97 6.98
C ALA A 124 -28.98 -9.76 7.84
#